data_AF-A0A516QSX9-F1
#
_entry.id   AF-A0A516QSX9-F1
#
_cell.length_a   1.000
_cell.length_b   1.000
_cell.length_c   1.000
_cell.angle_alpha   90.00
_cell.angle_beta   90.00
_cell.angle_gamma   90.00
#
_symmetry.space_group_name_H-M   'P 1'
#
loop_
_entity.id
_entity.type
_entity.pdbx_description
1 polymer ?
#
loop_
_entity_poly.entity_id
_entity_poly.type
_entity_poly.pdbx_seq_one_letter_code
_entity_poly.pdbx_strand_id
1 'polypeptide(L)'
;MSIEVQKEDIIQHGIDIFRSIGAYHVCNVCINSGNSCCFSCQHLQDGVGCQKRNTACTAWLCGIQGFLFDQIGLLDEWNHFWIEIPGKMFRRDTTPDQIRITSFIDTKKLDSRAGELLAVRLESYVQQGGDIGELERHLSKTYSKY
;
A
#
# COMPACT_ATOMS: atom_id res chain seq x y z
N MET A 1 -17.90 9.98 -17.19
CA MET A 1 -18.93 8.99 -16.80
C MET A 1 -18.44 8.34 -15.52
N SER A 2 -19.29 8.21 -14.51
CA SER A 2 -18.97 7.43 -13.31
C SER A 2 -19.65 6.06 -13.38
N ILE A 3 -19.04 5.07 -12.73
CA ILE A 3 -19.54 3.71 -12.58
C ILE A 3 -19.83 3.44 -11.11
N GLU A 4 -20.85 2.64 -10.84
CA GLU A 4 -21.18 2.18 -9.49
C GLU A 4 -20.50 0.84 -9.23
N VAL A 5 -19.81 0.73 -8.10
CA VAL A 5 -18.98 -0.43 -7.75
C VAL A 5 -19.17 -0.79 -6.28
N GLN A 6 -18.93 -2.05 -5.94
CA GLN A 6 -18.95 -2.49 -4.54
C GLN A 6 -17.65 -2.10 -3.84
N LYS A 7 -17.73 -1.77 -2.56
CA LYS A 7 -16.58 -1.45 -1.69
C LYS A 7 -15.54 -2.57 -1.70
N GLU A 8 -15.99 -3.82 -1.66
CA GLU A 8 -15.14 -5.01 -1.67
C GLU A 8 -14.32 -5.10 -2.97
N ASP A 9 -14.92 -4.74 -4.12
CA ASP A 9 -14.22 -4.73 -5.42
C ASP A 9 -13.12 -3.67 -5.45
N ILE A 10 -13.35 -2.50 -4.82
CA ILE A 10 -12.34 -1.45 -4.69
C ILE A 10 -11.16 -1.90 -3.82
N ILE A 11 -11.45 -2.53 -2.67
CA ILE A 11 -10.42 -3.07 -1.77
C ILE A 11 -9.61 -4.13 -2.51
N GLN A 12 -10.29 -5.04 -3.21
CA GLN A 12 -9.65 -6.11 -3.97
C GLN A 12 -8.79 -5.55 -5.11
N HIS A 13 -9.28 -4.56 -5.85
CA HIS A 13 -8.51 -3.88 -6.90
C HIS A 13 -7.23 -3.23 -6.35
N GLY A 14 -7.32 -2.54 -5.21
CA GLY A 14 -6.14 -1.99 -4.54
C GLY A 14 -5.14 -3.07 -4.14
N ILE A 15 -5.61 -4.20 -3.59
CA ILE A 15 -4.75 -5.35 -3.25
C ILE A 15 -4.07 -5.93 -4.49
N ASP A 16 -4.80 -6.04 -5.60
CA ASP A 16 -4.26 -6.60 -6.84
C ASP A 16 -3.19 -5.68 -7.45
N ILE A 17 -3.34 -4.36 -7.36
CA ILE A 17 -2.26 -3.42 -7.71
C ILE A 17 -0.99 -3.70 -6.87
N PHE A 18 -1.12 -3.83 -5.54
CA PHE A 18 0.03 -4.14 -4.69
C PHE A 18 0.73 -5.45 -5.08
N ARG A 19 -0.05 -6.48 -5.48
CA ARG A 19 0.49 -7.74 -5.99
C ARG A 19 1.21 -7.54 -7.33
N SER A 20 0.57 -6.84 -8.27
CA SER A 20 1.11 -6.60 -9.62
C SER A 20 2.41 -5.80 -9.62
N ILE A 21 2.63 -4.93 -8.64
CA ILE A 21 3.88 -4.14 -8.53
C ILE A 21 4.95 -4.80 -7.63
N GLY A 22 4.70 -6.01 -7.14
CA GLY A 22 5.66 -6.74 -6.30
C GLY A 22 5.85 -6.14 -4.90
N ALA A 23 4.90 -5.33 -4.41
CA ALA A 23 5.02 -4.69 -3.10
C ALA A 23 5.06 -5.68 -1.93
N TYR A 24 4.55 -6.90 -2.14
CA TYR A 24 4.66 -7.97 -1.14
C TYR A 24 6.12 -8.32 -0.82
N HIS A 25 7.01 -8.35 -1.81
CA HIS A 25 8.44 -8.59 -1.58
C HIS A 25 9.05 -7.51 -0.68
N VAL A 26 8.71 -6.25 -0.95
CA VAL A 26 9.13 -5.09 -0.14
C VAL A 26 8.62 -5.20 1.29
N CYS A 27 7.33 -5.50 1.46
CA CYS A 27 6.73 -5.67 2.78
C CYS A 27 7.37 -6.82 3.58
N ASN A 28 7.75 -7.92 2.93
CA ASN A 28 8.42 -9.04 3.59
C ASN A 28 9.77 -8.64 4.18
N VAL A 29 10.56 -7.82 3.46
CA VAL A 29 11.84 -7.31 4.01
C VAL A 29 11.59 -6.47 5.26
N CYS A 30 10.59 -5.58 5.22
CA CYS A 30 10.24 -4.76 6.37
C CYS A 30 9.84 -5.61 7.59
N ILE A 31 8.95 -6.59 7.38
CA ILE A 31 8.45 -7.48 8.44
C ILE A 31 9.59 -8.29 9.06
N ASN A 32 10.45 -8.88 8.22
CA ASN A 32 11.60 -9.66 8.68
C ASN A 32 12.64 -8.81 9.42
N SER A 33 12.66 -7.49 9.15
CA SER A 33 13.51 -6.52 9.85
C SER A 33 12.87 -5.96 11.13
N GLY A 34 11.72 -6.52 11.57
CA GLY A 34 11.01 -6.08 12.78
C GLY A 34 10.17 -4.82 12.60
N ASN A 35 9.98 -4.32 11.36
CA ASN A 35 9.14 -3.17 11.07
C ASN A 35 7.77 -3.61 10.52
N SER A 36 6.68 -2.95 10.92
CA SER A 36 5.35 -3.22 10.38
C SER A 36 4.48 -1.98 10.40
N CYS A 37 4.04 -1.54 9.22
CA CYS A 37 3.06 -0.46 9.09
C CYS A 37 1.70 -0.81 9.71
N CYS A 38 1.44 -2.10 9.96
CA CYS A 38 0.24 -2.59 10.64
C CYS A 38 0.45 -2.84 12.14
N PHE A 39 1.59 -2.45 12.72
CA PHE A 39 1.89 -2.67 14.14
C PHE A 39 0.77 -2.14 15.04
N SER A 40 0.41 -2.94 16.05
CA SER A 40 -0.71 -2.69 16.98
C SER A 40 -2.11 -2.65 16.33
N CYS A 41 -2.30 -3.15 15.11
CA CYS A 41 -3.63 -3.34 14.55
C CYS A 41 -4.27 -4.60 15.17
N GLN A 42 -5.49 -4.49 15.70
CA GLN A 42 -6.24 -5.65 16.25
C GLN A 42 -6.54 -6.74 15.21
N HIS A 43 -6.43 -6.41 13.93
CA HIS A 43 -6.63 -7.34 12.81
C HIS A 43 -5.31 -7.88 12.27
N LEU A 44 -4.15 -7.48 12.80
CA LEU A 44 -2.88 -8.09 12.45
C LEU A 44 -2.68 -9.33 13.31
N GLN A 45 -2.47 -10.48 12.67
CA GLN A 45 -2.13 -11.72 13.34
C GLN A 45 -0.65 -12.05 13.10
N ASP A 46 0.08 -12.30 14.18
CA ASP A 46 1.49 -12.66 14.12
C ASP A 46 1.70 -13.94 13.28
N GLY A 47 2.68 -13.90 12.37
CA GLY A 47 2.97 -14.99 11.46
C GLY A 47 1.96 -15.21 10.32
N VAL A 48 0.82 -14.49 10.30
CA VAL A 48 -0.22 -14.64 9.25
C VAL A 48 -0.42 -13.34 8.46
N GLY A 49 -0.37 -12.18 9.11
CA GLY A 49 -0.61 -10.87 8.50
C GLY A 49 -2.01 -10.31 8.76
N CYS A 50 -2.42 -9.31 7.97
CA CYS A 50 -3.69 -8.61 8.17
C CYS A 50 -4.90 -9.51 7.83
N GLN A 51 -5.82 -9.67 8.79
CA GLN A 51 -7.04 -10.48 8.65
C GLN A 51 -8.26 -9.68 8.18
N LYS A 52 -8.17 -8.34 8.14
CA LYS A 52 -9.29 -7.46 7.76
C LYS A 52 -8.79 -6.16 7.15
N ARG A 53 -8.23 -6.24 5.94
CA ARG A 53 -7.89 -5.03 5.19
C ARG A 53 -9.18 -4.31 4.82
N ASN A 54 -9.19 -2.99 5.02
CA ASN A 54 -10.34 -2.13 4.75
C ASN A 54 -9.94 -1.03 3.76
N THR A 55 -10.87 -0.18 3.37
CA THR A 55 -10.65 0.90 2.39
C THR A 55 -9.51 1.81 2.80
N ALA A 56 -9.46 2.24 4.06
CA ALA A 56 -8.40 3.13 4.55
C ALA A 56 -7.02 2.46 4.58
N CYS A 57 -6.94 1.21 5.07
CA CYS A 57 -5.71 0.40 5.09
C CYS A 57 -5.25 0.01 3.68
N THR A 58 -6.13 0.05 2.70
CA THR A 58 -5.78 -0.21 1.30
C THR A 58 -5.27 1.07 0.67
N ALA A 59 -5.96 2.19 0.84
CA ALA A 59 -5.59 3.49 0.27
C ALA A 59 -4.28 4.07 0.81
N TRP A 60 -4.02 3.87 2.10
CA TRP A 60 -2.85 4.44 2.76
C TRP A 60 -1.57 3.71 2.35
N LEU A 61 -0.56 4.48 1.94
CA LEU A 61 0.79 4.00 1.66
C LEU A 61 1.71 4.37 2.83
N CYS A 62 2.48 3.43 3.35
CA CYS A 62 3.63 3.78 4.20
C CYS A 62 4.73 4.45 3.35
N GLY A 63 5.72 5.09 3.97
CA GLY A 63 6.76 5.82 3.25
C GLY A 63 7.49 5.00 2.17
N ILE A 64 7.81 3.74 2.46
CA ILE A 64 8.48 2.84 1.50
C ILE A 64 7.54 2.47 0.34
N GLN A 65 6.26 2.23 0.61
CA GLN A 65 5.28 1.97 -0.45
C GLN A 65 5.06 3.21 -1.31
N GLY A 66 4.96 4.39 -0.70
CA GLY A 66 4.86 5.65 -1.43
C GLY A 66 6.07 5.90 -2.32
N PHE A 67 7.27 5.60 -1.84
CA PHE A 67 8.48 5.61 -2.66
C PHE A 67 8.40 4.62 -3.83
N LEU A 68 7.99 3.36 -3.60
CA LEU A 68 7.81 2.39 -4.69
C LEU A 68 6.84 2.90 -5.76
N PHE A 69 5.67 3.40 -5.35
CA PHE A 69 4.66 3.92 -6.24
C PHE A 69 5.16 5.12 -7.05
N ASP A 70 5.97 5.99 -6.44
CA ASP A 70 6.61 7.12 -7.12
C ASP A 70 7.61 6.65 -8.18
N GLN A 71 8.47 5.68 -7.83
CA GLN A 71 9.49 5.14 -8.75
C GLN A 71 8.91 4.48 -10.00
N ILE A 72 7.67 3.99 -9.94
CA ILE A 72 6.98 3.40 -11.09
C ILE A 72 5.97 4.36 -11.75
N GLY A 73 5.90 5.61 -11.30
CA GLY A 73 4.99 6.63 -11.85
C GLY A 73 3.50 6.41 -11.51
N LEU A 74 3.20 5.61 -10.50
CA LEU A 74 1.83 5.24 -10.09
C LEU A 74 1.28 6.10 -8.95
N LEU A 75 2.14 6.83 -8.22
CA LEU A 75 1.74 7.54 -7.00
C LEU A 75 0.61 8.55 -7.21
N ASP A 76 0.68 9.35 -8.27
CA ASP A 76 -0.36 10.34 -8.53
C ASP A 76 -1.68 9.70 -8.93
N GLU A 77 -1.66 8.70 -9.82
CA GLU A 77 -2.86 7.97 -10.22
C GLU A 77 -3.50 7.26 -9.01
N TRP A 78 -2.70 6.64 -8.16
CA TRP A 78 -3.15 6.05 -6.89
C TRP A 78 -3.86 7.06 -6.01
N ASN A 79 -3.24 8.22 -5.79
CA ASN A 79 -3.82 9.27 -4.96
C ASN A 79 -5.13 9.82 -5.55
N HIS A 80 -5.21 10.00 -6.86
CA HIS A 80 -6.43 10.43 -7.54
C HIS A 80 -7.52 9.36 -7.44
N PHE A 81 -7.21 8.08 -7.63
CA PHE A 81 -8.19 7.02 -7.47
C PHE A 81 -8.79 7.00 -6.07
N TRP A 82 -7.94 7.08 -5.03
CA TRP A 82 -8.43 7.05 -3.66
C TRP A 82 -9.09 8.35 -3.20
N ILE A 83 -8.87 9.51 -3.85
CA ILE A 83 -9.56 10.75 -3.48
C ILE A 83 -11.07 10.67 -3.69
N GLU A 84 -11.52 9.88 -4.67
CA GLU A 84 -12.94 9.71 -5.01
C GLU A 84 -13.69 8.86 -3.97
N ILE A 85 -12.96 8.09 -3.16
CA ILE A 85 -13.57 7.09 -2.27
C ILE A 85 -13.82 7.70 -0.88
N PRO A 86 -15.06 7.89 -0.43
CA PRO A 86 -15.36 8.52 0.86
C PRO A 86 -15.10 7.56 2.04
N GLY A 87 -15.27 8.03 3.28
CA GLY A 87 -15.34 7.15 4.46
C GLY A 87 -14.02 6.52 4.94
N LYS A 88 -12.89 6.87 4.30
CA LYS A 88 -11.55 6.48 4.74
C LYS A 88 -11.18 7.22 6.04
N MET A 89 -10.95 6.49 7.13
CA MET A 89 -10.49 7.04 8.40
C MET A 89 -9.28 6.25 8.93
N PHE A 90 -8.49 6.84 9.82
CA PHE A 90 -7.32 6.15 10.39
C PHE A 90 -7.75 4.86 11.11
N ARG A 91 -7.41 3.70 10.52
CA ARG A 91 -7.76 2.35 11.00
C ARG A 91 -9.26 2.10 11.20
N ARG A 92 -10.12 2.95 10.60
CA ARG A 92 -11.58 2.81 10.59
C ARG A 92 -12.09 2.96 9.17
N ASP A 93 -13.16 2.26 8.86
CA ASP A 93 -13.75 2.28 7.53
C ASP A 93 -15.25 2.48 7.65
N THR A 94 -15.71 3.65 7.19
CA THR A 94 -17.14 3.96 7.04
C THR A 94 -17.49 4.19 5.57
N THR A 95 -16.70 3.62 4.67
CA THR A 95 -16.98 3.66 3.23
C THR A 95 -18.31 2.95 2.99
N PRO A 96 -19.26 3.57 2.24
CA PRO A 96 -20.52 2.93 1.88
C PRO A 96 -20.29 1.64 1.08
N ASP A 97 -21.24 0.71 1.13
CA ASP A 97 -21.11 -0.56 0.40
C ASP A 97 -21.10 -0.35 -1.13
N GLN A 98 -21.79 0.69 -1.61
CA GLN A 98 -21.77 1.10 -3.02
C GLN A 98 -21.16 2.49 -3.18
N ILE A 99 -20.21 2.61 -4.10
CA ILE A 99 -19.44 3.84 -4.34
C ILE A 99 -19.48 4.14 -5.83
N ARG A 100 -19.41 5.43 -6.19
CA ARG A 100 -19.26 5.87 -7.57
C ARG A 100 -17.83 6.33 -7.81
N ILE A 101 -17.19 5.74 -8.82
CA ILE A 101 -15.84 6.11 -9.25
C ILE A 101 -15.83 6.45 -10.74
N THR A 102 -14.84 7.20 -11.20
CA THR A 102 -14.65 7.53 -12.61
C THR A 102 -14.14 6.32 -13.38
N SER A 103 -13.11 5.65 -12.87
CA SER A 103 -12.48 4.48 -13.48
C SER A 103 -11.56 3.76 -12.50
N PHE A 104 -11.29 2.48 -12.75
CA PHE A 104 -10.20 1.76 -12.10
C PHE A 104 -8.85 2.10 -12.73
N ILE A 105 -7.79 2.02 -11.92
CA ILE A 105 -6.40 2.09 -12.40
C ILE A 105 -6.13 0.87 -13.29
N ASP A 106 -5.50 1.08 -14.46
CA ASP A 106 -5.18 0.00 -15.40
C ASP A 106 -3.99 -0.83 -14.92
N THR A 107 -4.24 -2.08 -14.55
CA THR A 107 -3.21 -2.99 -14.04
C THR A 107 -2.38 -3.67 -15.14
N LYS A 108 -2.79 -3.59 -16.41
CA LYS A 108 -2.14 -4.32 -17.52
C LYS A 108 -0.68 -3.93 -17.77
N LYS A 109 -0.31 -2.71 -17.37
CA LYS A 109 1.05 -2.15 -17.55
C LYS A 109 1.92 -2.27 -16.31
N LEU A 110 1.38 -2.79 -15.21
CA LEU A 110 2.12 -2.94 -13.97
C LEU A 110 3.04 -4.17 -14.05
N ASP A 111 4.25 -4.02 -13.51
CA ASP A 111 5.30 -5.05 -13.49
C ASP A 111 5.86 -5.18 -12.07
N SER A 112 6.00 -6.42 -11.60
CA SER A 112 6.49 -6.73 -10.25
C SER A 112 7.98 -6.44 -10.08
N ARG A 113 8.73 -6.33 -11.18
CA ARG A 113 10.19 -6.17 -11.18
C ARG A 113 10.69 -5.00 -10.34
N ALA A 114 9.97 -3.89 -10.32
CA ALA A 114 10.35 -2.73 -9.52
C ALA A 114 10.28 -3.03 -8.00
N GLY A 115 9.23 -3.72 -7.57
CA GLY A 115 9.09 -4.18 -6.18
C GLY A 115 10.15 -5.21 -5.80
N GLU A 116 10.46 -6.16 -6.69
CA GLU A 116 11.52 -7.14 -6.48
C GLU A 116 12.90 -6.49 -6.35
N LEU A 117 13.24 -5.56 -7.24
CA LEU A 117 14.52 -4.82 -7.20
C LEU A 117 14.63 -3.96 -5.93
N LEU A 118 13.52 -3.32 -5.52
CA LEU A 118 13.50 -2.56 -4.27
C LEU A 118 13.69 -3.49 -3.06
N ALA A 119 13.06 -4.66 -3.05
CA ALA A 119 13.24 -5.64 -1.98
C ALA A 119 14.71 -6.04 -1.83
N VAL A 120 15.40 -6.38 -2.94
CA VAL A 120 16.84 -6.70 -2.93
C VAL A 120 17.69 -5.54 -2.37
N ARG A 121 17.36 -4.30 -2.74
CA ARG A 121 18.06 -3.12 -2.20
C ARG A 121 17.84 -2.96 -0.70
N LEU A 122 16.61 -3.17 -0.22
CA LEU A 122 16.29 -3.10 1.21
C LEU A 122 16.97 -4.22 1.99
N GLU A 123 17.05 -5.44 1.45
CA GLU A 123 17.79 -6.54 2.05
C GLU A 123 19.27 -6.20 2.21
N SER A 124 19.89 -5.66 1.15
CA SER A 124 21.28 -5.20 1.21
C SER A 124 21.48 -4.07 2.23
N TYR A 125 20.52 -3.13 2.33
CA TYR A 125 20.57 -2.04 3.30
C TYR A 125 20.54 -2.57 4.74
N VAL A 126 19.66 -3.54 5.03
CA VAL A 126 19.56 -4.18 6.35
C VAL A 126 20.84 -4.97 6.67
N GLN A 127 21.37 -5.73 5.71
CA GLN A 127 22.62 -6.50 5.89
C GLN A 127 23.82 -5.60 6.22
N GLN A 128 23.80 -4.34 5.78
CA GLN A 128 24.82 -3.34 6.08
C GLN A 128 24.57 -2.59 7.41
N GLY A 129 23.57 -2.99 8.19
CA GLY A 129 23.22 -2.40 9.48
C GLY A 129 22.21 -1.25 9.39
N GLY A 130 21.53 -1.07 8.25
CA GLY A 130 20.49 -0.07 8.08
C GLY A 130 19.22 -0.34 8.90
N ASP A 131 18.61 0.72 9.44
CA ASP A 131 17.34 0.66 10.18
C ASP A 131 16.16 0.96 9.25
N ILE A 132 15.37 -0.08 8.94
CA ILE A 132 14.18 0.04 8.09
C ILE A 132 13.11 0.95 8.70
N GLY A 133 12.98 0.98 10.02
CA GLY A 133 12.08 1.88 10.72
C GLY A 133 12.51 3.35 10.58
N GLU A 134 13.81 3.64 10.63
CA GLU A 134 14.32 4.99 10.37
C GLU A 134 14.10 5.40 8.90
N LEU A 135 14.41 4.51 7.96
CA LEU A 135 14.17 4.74 6.53
C LEU A 135 12.68 4.99 6.24
N GLU A 136 11.79 4.18 6.82
CA GLU A 136 10.34 4.36 6.71
C GLU A 136 9.93 5.74 7.21
N ARG A 137 10.37 6.15 8.42
CA ARG A 137 10.05 7.46 8.99
C ARG A 137 10.57 8.60 8.12
N HIS A 138 11.75 8.43 7.52
CA HIS A 138 12.32 9.42 6.60
C HIS A 138 11.44 9.57 5.35
N LEU A 139 11.15 8.46 4.67
CA LEU A 139 10.35 8.46 3.45
C LEU A 139 8.90 8.90 3.68
N SER A 140 8.32 8.58 4.84
CA SER A 140 6.96 8.98 5.21
C SER A 140 6.80 10.50 5.26
N LYS A 141 7.87 11.27 5.54
CA LYS A 141 7.82 12.75 5.48
C LYS A 141 7.60 13.29 4.07
N THR A 142 7.99 12.52 3.06
CA THR A 142 7.87 12.90 1.64
C THR A 142 6.62 12.28 1.02
N TYR A 143 6.33 11.02 1.35
CA TYR A 143 5.38 10.22 0.59
C TYR A 143 4.09 9.86 1.36
N SER A 144 4.05 9.94 2.69
CA SER A 144 2.79 9.75 3.42
C SER A 144 1.97 11.02 3.34
N LYS A 145 0.73 10.92 2.83
CA LYS A 145 -0.24 12.03 2.81
C LYS A 145 -1.08 12.14 4.08
N TYR A 146 -0.76 11.36 5.12
CA TYR A 146 -1.48 11.28 6.39
C TYR A 146 -0.53 11.11 7.58
#